data_AF-A0AAI8XMN6-F1
#
_entry.id   AF-A0AAI8XMN6-F1
#
_cell.length_a   1.000
_cell.length_b   1.000
_cell.length_c   1.000
_cell.angle_alpha   90.00
_cell.angle_beta   90.00
_cell.angle_gamma   90.00
#
_symmetry.space_group_name_H-M   'P 1'
#
loop_
_entity.id
_entity.type
_entity.pdbx_description
1 polymer ?
#
loop_
_entity_poly.entity_id
_entity_poly.type
_entity_poly.pdbx_seq_one_letter_code
_entity_poly.pdbx_strand_id
1 'polypeptide(L)'
;MTFLQFECPELEELAVGAIRLTVPLHDDVIQVGIGGRYPTGVIEVCKTRDAVRVRRIDGRPVQAHIVRDWQGPNSPGTRSAVLRHGVAVLTFRRRSPRGWAADGLPIRRPADLEAFVSTIARFALAKQRRPGQLTA
;
A
#
# COMPACT_ATOMS: atom_id res chain seq x y z
N MET A 1 -22.91 -6.90 1.51
CA MET A 1 -21.55 -6.37 1.72
C MET A 1 -20.60 -7.11 0.82
N THR A 2 -19.90 -6.42 -0.08
CA THR A 2 -18.92 -7.04 -0.98
C THR A 2 -17.57 -7.07 -0.27
N PHE A 3 -16.98 -8.25 -0.15
CA PHE A 3 -15.60 -8.44 0.30
C PHE A 3 -14.76 -8.82 -0.92
N LEU A 4 -13.58 -8.22 -1.06
CA LEU A 4 -12.64 -8.60 -2.10
C LEU A 4 -11.61 -9.55 -1.50
N GLN A 5 -11.52 -10.76 -2.03
CA GLN A 5 -10.47 -11.72 -1.71
C GLN A 5 -9.39 -11.68 -2.79
N PHE A 6 -8.13 -11.76 -2.36
CA PHE A 6 -6.98 -11.78 -3.24
C PHE A 6 -5.83 -12.57 -2.60
N GLU A 7 -4.92 -13.07 -3.45
CA GLU A 7 -3.65 -13.63 -3.00
C GLU A 7 -2.55 -12.59 -3.13
N CYS A 8 -1.63 -12.59 -2.18
CA CYS A 8 -0.43 -11.75 -2.25
C CYS A 8 0.74 -12.52 -1.62
N PRO A 9 1.55 -13.23 -2.42
CA PRO A 9 2.69 -14.01 -1.94
C PRO A 9 3.65 -13.18 -1.09
N GLU A 10 3.81 -11.90 -1.43
CA GLU A 10 4.70 -11.00 -0.70
C GLU A 10 4.19 -10.70 0.71
N LEU A 11 2.87 -10.67 0.91
CA LEU A 11 2.31 -10.59 2.26
C LEU A 11 2.56 -11.85 3.05
N GLU A 12 2.68 -13.04 2.42
CA GLU A 12 3.03 -14.27 3.14
C GLU A 12 4.48 -14.27 3.60
N GLU A 13 5.40 -13.85 2.74
CA GLU A 13 6.83 -13.77 3.03
C GLU A 13 7.17 -12.70 4.09
N LEU A 14 6.33 -11.67 4.25
CA LEU A 14 6.60 -10.58 5.17
C LEU A 14 6.65 -11.08 6.62
N ALA A 15 7.68 -10.73 7.39
CA ALA A 15 7.72 -11.10 8.79
C ALA A 15 6.61 -10.37 9.58
N VAL A 16 6.09 -11.05 10.62
CA VAL A 16 5.18 -10.43 11.59
C VAL A 16 5.89 -9.26 12.29
N GLY A 17 5.18 -8.16 12.48
CA GLY A 17 5.70 -6.93 13.07
C GLY A 17 5.22 -5.68 12.36
N ALA A 18 5.84 -4.55 12.71
CA ALA A 18 5.57 -3.26 12.11
C ALA A 18 6.77 -2.78 11.30
N ILE A 19 6.51 -2.18 10.14
CA ILE A 19 7.53 -1.53 9.32
C ILE A 19 7.03 -0.24 8.72
N ARG A 20 7.89 0.78 8.70
CA ARG A 20 7.59 2.09 8.13
C ARG A 20 8.12 2.19 6.71
N LEU A 21 7.30 2.67 5.78
CA LEU A 21 7.69 2.92 4.39
C LEU A 21 7.52 4.39 4.08
N THR A 22 8.54 4.96 3.43
CA THR A 22 8.45 6.26 2.80
C THR A 22 7.76 6.10 1.46
N VAL A 23 6.72 6.88 1.20
CA VAL A 23 5.90 6.82 -0.01
C VAL A 23 5.81 8.19 -0.65
N PRO A 24 5.83 8.29 -2.00
CA PRO A 24 5.69 9.58 -2.66
C PRO A 24 4.22 10.04 -2.59
N LEU A 25 4.05 11.35 -2.41
CA LEU A 25 2.77 12.02 -2.31
C LEU A 25 2.61 13.05 -3.42
N HIS A 26 1.37 13.16 -3.90
CA HIS A 26 0.91 14.28 -4.71
C HIS A 26 -0.51 14.61 -4.26
N ASP A 27 -0.75 15.86 -3.88
CA ASP A 27 -2.03 16.34 -3.32
C ASP A 27 -2.51 15.45 -2.16
N ASP A 28 -1.59 15.09 -1.27
CA ASP A 28 -1.82 14.17 -0.14
C ASP A 28 -2.24 12.74 -0.50
N VAL A 29 -2.19 12.37 -1.77
CA VAL A 29 -2.48 11.01 -2.25
C VAL A 29 -1.18 10.27 -2.53
N ILE A 30 -1.08 9.04 -2.02
CA ILE A 30 0.03 8.13 -2.29
C ILE A 30 0.05 7.80 -3.78
N GLN A 31 1.20 7.97 -4.43
CA GLN A 31 1.36 7.64 -5.84
C GLN A 31 2.16 6.34 -5.98
N VAL A 32 1.61 5.38 -6.73
CA VAL A 32 2.31 4.15 -7.08
C VAL A 32 2.58 4.13 -8.57
N GLY A 33 3.79 3.73 -8.98
CA GLY A 33 4.19 3.68 -10.39
C GLY A 33 4.82 4.97 -10.93
N ILE A 34 5.17 5.93 -10.06
CA ILE A 34 5.87 7.15 -10.45
C ILE A 34 7.36 7.09 -10.14
N GLY A 35 8.15 7.83 -10.91
CA GLY A 35 9.59 8.04 -10.68
C GLY A 35 9.95 9.53 -10.60
N GLY A 36 11.03 9.85 -9.88
CA GLY A 36 11.50 11.23 -9.68
C GLY A 36 11.47 11.67 -8.22
N ARG A 37 11.64 12.97 -7.99
CA ARG A 37 11.60 13.57 -6.65
C ARG A 37 10.20 14.14 -6.38
N TYR A 38 9.56 13.63 -5.34
CA TYR A 38 8.25 14.07 -4.87
C TYR A 38 8.31 14.34 -3.37
N PRO A 39 7.43 15.19 -2.83
CA PRO A 39 7.13 15.17 -1.41
C PRO A 39 6.83 13.75 -0.97
N THR A 40 7.24 13.40 0.24
CA THR A 40 7.03 12.04 0.77
C THR A 40 6.23 12.08 2.05
N GLY A 41 5.47 11.02 2.26
CA GLY A 41 4.82 10.69 3.52
C GLY A 41 5.36 9.38 4.06
N VAL A 42 4.92 9.02 5.26
CA VAL A 42 5.28 7.74 5.86
C VAL A 42 4.01 6.95 6.21
N ILE A 43 3.97 5.72 5.72
CA ILE A 43 2.98 4.73 6.15
C ILE A 43 3.62 3.72 7.08
N GLU A 44 2.85 3.23 8.03
CA GLU A 44 3.17 2.08 8.85
C GLU A 44 2.37 0.88 8.34
N VAL A 45 3.07 -0.21 8.08
CA VAL A 45 2.53 -1.52 7.70
C VAL A 45 2.73 -2.45 8.88
N CYS A 46 1.63 -2.87 9.51
CA CYS A 46 1.62 -3.78 10.64
C CYS A 46 1.03 -5.12 10.23
N LYS A 47 1.83 -6.18 10.24
CA LYS A 47 1.40 -7.55 9.97
C LYS A 47 1.33 -8.34 11.28
N THR A 48 0.21 -9.01 11.52
CA THR A 48 0.06 -10.11 12.47
C THR A 48 -0.18 -11.42 11.71
N ARG A 49 -0.39 -12.53 12.42
CA ARG A 49 -0.75 -13.81 11.77
C ARG A 49 -2.04 -13.71 10.95
N ASP A 50 -3.03 -12.95 11.44
CA ASP A 50 -4.39 -12.93 10.89
C ASP A 50 -4.79 -11.61 10.24
N ALA A 51 -3.93 -10.59 10.28
CA ALA A 51 -4.26 -9.28 9.73
C ALA A 51 -3.03 -8.52 9.22
N VAL A 52 -3.26 -7.69 8.20
CA VAL A 52 -2.34 -6.63 7.78
C VAL A 52 -3.06 -5.30 7.90
N ARG A 53 -2.41 -4.32 8.52
CA ARG A 53 -2.93 -2.96 8.67
C ARG A 53 -1.97 -1.96 8.04
N VAL A 54 -2.50 -1.01 7.30
CA VAL A 54 -1.74 0.10 6.72
C VAL A 54 -2.38 1.42 7.13
N ARG A 55 -1.58 2.32 7.69
CA ARG A 55 -2.01 3.67 8.09
C ARG A 55 -0.92 4.68 7.78
N ARG A 56 -1.26 5.95 7.57
CA ARG A 56 -0.26 7.03 7.60
C ARG A 56 0.06 7.36 9.06
N ILE A 57 1.33 7.65 9.34
CA ILE A 57 1.76 7.99 10.72
C ILE A 57 1.44 9.43 11.10
N ASP A 58 1.20 10.30 10.11
CA ASP A 58 0.79 11.69 10.27
C ASP A 58 -0.72 11.85 10.59
N GLY A 59 -1.44 10.74 10.72
CA GLY A 59 -2.88 10.71 11.00
C GLY A 59 -3.79 11.05 9.81
N ARG A 60 -3.24 11.41 8.65
CA ARG A 60 -4.04 11.67 7.45
C ARG A 60 -4.61 10.36 6.88
N PRO A 61 -5.75 10.41 6.17
CA PRO A 61 -6.31 9.22 5.54
C PRO A 61 -5.35 8.61 4.50
N VAL A 62 -5.32 7.28 4.44
CA VAL A 62 -4.70 6.54 3.35
C VAL A 62 -5.59 6.65 2.11
N GLN A 63 -5.07 7.31 1.08
CA GLN A 63 -5.60 7.29 -0.27
C GLN A 63 -4.44 7.03 -1.23
N ALA A 64 -4.71 6.31 -2.32
CA ALA A 64 -3.68 5.93 -3.27
C ALA A 64 -4.18 5.97 -4.71
N HIS A 65 -3.29 6.38 -5.61
CA HIS A 65 -3.46 6.28 -7.06
C HIS A 65 -2.44 5.30 -7.64
N ILE A 66 -2.89 4.42 -8.50
CA ILE A 66 -2.03 3.67 -9.42
C ILE A 66 -1.81 4.54 -10.65
N VAL A 67 -0.56 4.85 -10.94
CA VAL A 67 -0.13 5.60 -12.12
C VAL A 67 0.44 4.63 -13.14
N ARG A 68 -0.16 4.60 -14.33
CA ARG A 68 0.27 3.79 -15.47
C ARG A 68 0.86 4.69 -16.54
N ASP A 69 1.79 4.16 -17.33
CA ASP A 69 2.41 4.87 -18.45
C ASP A 69 3.12 6.17 -18.02
N TRP A 70 3.71 6.16 -16.83
CA TRP A 70 4.51 7.27 -16.32
C TRP A 70 5.77 7.47 -17.18
N GLN A 71 5.93 8.66 -17.76
CA GLN A 71 7.14 9.02 -18.52
C GLN A 71 7.90 10.21 -17.92
N GLY A 72 7.27 10.98 -17.01
CA GLY A 72 7.92 12.08 -16.30
C GLY A 72 6.91 13.11 -15.78
N PRO A 73 7.38 14.14 -15.07
CA PRO A 73 6.51 15.18 -14.48
C PRO A 73 5.59 15.87 -15.50
N ASN A 74 6.10 16.07 -16.72
CA ASN A 74 5.38 16.72 -17.81
C ASN A 74 4.54 15.73 -18.66
N SER A 75 4.66 14.43 -18.39
CA SER A 75 3.95 13.34 -19.07
C SER A 75 3.50 12.30 -18.04
N PRO A 76 2.51 12.63 -17.19
CA PRO A 76 2.24 11.92 -15.95
C PRO A 76 1.45 10.60 -16.10
N GLY A 77 1.14 10.16 -17.32
CA GLY A 77 0.39 8.95 -17.57
C GLY A 77 -1.05 8.97 -17.03
N THR A 78 -1.67 7.79 -16.90
CA THR A 78 -3.05 7.65 -16.39
C THR A 78 -3.06 7.37 -14.90
N ARG A 79 -3.77 8.19 -14.12
CA ARG A 79 -3.96 8.00 -12.67
C ARG A 79 -5.31 7.36 -12.38
N SER A 80 -5.31 6.26 -11.63
CA SER A 80 -6.53 5.55 -11.20
C SER A 80 -6.60 5.45 -9.69
N ALA A 81 -7.70 5.89 -9.09
CA ALA A 81 -7.88 5.81 -7.65
C ALA A 81 -8.17 4.38 -7.18
N VAL A 82 -7.44 3.94 -6.15
CA VAL A 82 -7.61 2.63 -5.51
C VAL A 82 -8.90 2.59 -4.69
N LEU A 83 -9.16 3.65 -3.94
CA LEU A 83 -10.33 3.81 -3.07
C LEU A 83 -11.20 4.98 -3.54
N ARG A 84 -12.52 4.90 -3.32
CA ARG A 84 -13.47 5.99 -3.62
C ARG A 84 -13.23 7.21 -2.75
N HIS A 85 -12.78 7.01 -1.51
CA HIS A 85 -12.36 8.04 -0.57
C HIS A 85 -11.25 7.49 0.32
N GLY A 86 -10.46 8.38 0.93
CA GLY A 86 -9.39 7.99 1.84
C GLY A 86 -9.94 7.34 3.12
N VAL A 87 -9.20 6.38 3.67
CA VAL A 87 -9.57 5.68 4.91
C VAL A 87 -8.48 5.81 5.96
N ALA A 88 -8.84 5.89 7.25
CA ALA A 88 -7.84 6.05 8.31
C ALA A 88 -6.86 4.86 8.39
N VAL A 89 -7.39 3.64 8.23
CA VAL A 89 -6.60 2.40 8.28
C VAL A 89 -7.13 1.43 7.24
N LEU A 90 -6.28 0.97 6.33
CA LEU A 90 -6.57 -0.19 5.50
C LEU A 90 -6.35 -1.45 6.33
N THR A 91 -7.35 -2.32 6.41
CA THR A 91 -7.25 -3.60 7.11
C THR A 91 -7.55 -4.73 6.16
N PHE A 92 -6.61 -5.67 6.06
CA PHE A 92 -6.76 -6.93 5.35
C PHE A 92 -6.79 -8.07 6.35
N ARG A 93 -7.78 -8.96 6.25
CA ARG A 93 -7.94 -10.11 7.14
C ARG A 93 -7.59 -11.39 6.43
N ARG A 94 -6.90 -12.29 7.12
CA ARG A 94 -6.63 -13.62 6.58
C ARG A 94 -7.94 -14.39 6.44
N ARG A 95 -8.16 -15.02 5.28
CA ARG A 95 -9.30 -15.90 5.01
C ARG A 95 -8.89 -17.33 4.69
N SER A 96 -7.68 -17.52 4.17
CA SER A 96 -7.08 -18.83 3.93
C SER A 96 -5.55 -18.74 4.12
N PRO A 97 -4.81 -19.86 4.04
CA PRO A 97 -3.34 -19.84 4.14
C PRO A 97 -2.64 -18.92 3.13
N ARG A 98 -3.26 -18.58 2.00
CA ARG A 98 -2.71 -17.68 0.97
C ARG A 98 -3.62 -16.50 0.62
N GLY A 99 -4.85 -16.50 1.14
CA GLY A 99 -5.90 -15.55 0.79
C GLY A 99 -6.13 -14.49 1.86
N TRP A 100 -6.16 -13.24 1.41
CA TRP A 100 -6.47 -12.05 2.20
C TRP A 100 -7.78 -11.42 1.73
N ALA A 101 -8.51 -10.80 2.64
CA ALA A 101 -9.75 -10.08 2.33
C ALA A 101 -9.69 -8.61 2.76
N ALA A 102 -10.13 -7.74 1.88
CA ALA A 102 -10.41 -6.34 2.15
C ALA A 102 -11.89 -6.17 2.54
N ASP A 103 -12.17 -6.12 3.84
CA ASP A 103 -13.54 -6.00 4.36
C ASP A 103 -13.92 -4.53 4.59
N GLY A 104 -15.06 -4.10 4.02
CA GLY A 104 -15.62 -2.76 4.26
C GLY A 104 -14.83 -1.60 3.62
N LEU A 105 -13.82 -1.89 2.81
CA LEU A 105 -13.07 -0.85 2.11
C LEU A 105 -13.86 -0.30 0.92
N PRO A 106 -13.84 1.03 0.69
CA PRO A 106 -14.56 1.67 -0.40
C PRO A 106 -13.79 1.51 -1.72
N ILE A 107 -13.58 0.27 -2.16
CA ILE A 107 -12.73 -0.07 -3.32
C ILE A 107 -13.36 0.48 -4.60
N ARG A 108 -12.55 1.12 -5.45
CA ARG A 108 -12.94 1.55 -6.80
C ARG A 108 -12.80 0.40 -7.79
N ARG A 109 -11.62 -0.22 -7.84
CA ARG A 109 -11.27 -1.32 -8.74
C ARG A 109 -10.44 -2.37 -8.01
N PRO A 110 -10.85 -3.65 -7.99
CA PRO A 110 -10.10 -4.73 -7.34
C PRO A 110 -8.64 -4.83 -7.75
N ALA A 111 -8.36 -4.82 -9.05
CA ALA A 111 -7.00 -4.92 -9.58
C ALA A 111 -6.08 -3.78 -9.13
N ASP A 112 -6.61 -2.56 -8.93
CA ASP A 112 -5.82 -1.43 -8.42
C ASP A 112 -5.48 -1.61 -6.93
N LEU A 113 -6.39 -2.20 -6.14
CA LEU A 113 -6.11 -2.56 -4.75
C LEU A 113 -5.04 -3.64 -4.65
N GLU A 114 -5.15 -4.69 -5.46
CA GLU A 114 -4.16 -5.76 -5.50
C GLU A 114 -2.77 -5.21 -5.88
N ALA A 115 -2.69 -4.41 -6.95
CA ALA A 115 -1.44 -3.77 -7.36
C ALA A 115 -0.85 -2.88 -6.26
N PHE A 116 -1.68 -2.12 -5.56
CA PHE A 116 -1.27 -1.29 -4.43
C PHE A 116 -0.71 -2.14 -3.27
N VAL A 117 -1.43 -3.19 -2.86
CA VAL A 117 -1.03 -4.06 -1.75
C VAL A 117 0.25 -4.81 -2.08
N SER A 118 0.37 -5.39 -3.28
CA SER A 118 1.59 -6.08 -3.71
C SER A 118 2.79 -5.13 -3.76
N THR A 119 2.60 -3.87 -4.19
CA THR A 119 3.67 -2.87 -4.17
C THR A 119 4.14 -2.57 -2.74
N ILE A 120 3.22 -2.33 -1.81
CA ILE A 120 3.55 -2.10 -0.41
C ILE A 120 4.27 -3.30 0.19
N ALA A 121 3.76 -4.50 -0.05
CA ALA A 121 4.33 -5.75 0.46
C ALA A 121 5.76 -5.96 -0.07
N ARG A 122 5.99 -5.73 -1.37
CA ARG A 122 7.33 -5.79 -1.98
C ARG A 122 8.31 -4.80 -1.36
N PHE A 123 7.89 -3.55 -1.12
CA PHE A 123 8.75 -2.56 -0.48
C PHE A 123 9.00 -2.87 0.99
N ALA A 124 8.00 -3.35 1.72
CA ALA A 124 8.14 -3.83 3.09
C ALA A 124 9.14 -4.99 3.17
N LEU A 125 9.01 -5.98 2.30
CA LEU A 125 9.97 -7.09 2.18
C LEU A 125 11.37 -6.62 1.86
N ALA A 126 11.53 -5.77 0.84
CA ALA A 126 12.83 -5.25 0.45
C ALA A 126 13.50 -4.51 1.62
N LYS A 127 12.73 -3.80 2.45
CA LYS A 127 13.23 -3.12 3.64
C LYS A 127 13.55 -4.10 4.78
N GLN A 128 12.74 -5.13 5.03
CA GLN A 128 13.05 -6.17 6.03
C GLN A 128 14.32 -6.95 5.68
N ARG A 129 14.54 -7.23 4.39
CA ARG A 129 15.73 -7.93 3.88
C ARG A 129 17.01 -7.10 3.91
N ARG A 130 16.94 -5.81 4.22
CA ARG A 130 18.10 -4.93 4.39
C ARG A 130 18.31 -4.67 5.89
N PRO A 131 18.93 -5.59 6.64
CA PRO A 131 19.35 -5.30 8.00
C PRO A 131 20.45 -4.23 7.95
N GLY A 132 20.15 -3.01 8.40
CA GLY A 132 21.18 -1.96 8.50
C GLY A 132 20.71 -0.51 8.42
N GLN A 133 19.48 -0.22 7.98
CA GLN A 133 18.99 1.18 7.95
C GLN A 133 18.17 1.50 9.21
N LEU A 134 18.84 1.35 10.36
CA LEU A 134 18.49 2.10 11.57
C LEU A 134 18.76 3.57 11.28
N THR A 135 17.75 4.39 11.52
CA THR A 135 17.79 5.85 11.58
C THR A 135 19.04 6.35 12.30
N ALA A 136 19.84 7.15 11.60
CA ALA A 136 20.58 8.24 12.22
C ALA A 136 19.59 9.38 12.52
#